data_AF-A0AAV0S5K2-F1
#
_entry.id   AF-A0AAV0S5K2-F1
#
_cell.length_a   1.000
_cell.length_b   1.000
_cell.length_c   1.000
_cell.angle_alpha   90.00
_cell.angle_beta   90.00
_cell.angle_gamma   90.00
#
_symmetry.space_group_name_H-M   'P 1'
#
loop_
_entity.id
_entity.type
_entity.pdbx_description
1 polymer ?
#
loop_
_entity_poly.entity_id
_entity_poly.type
_entity_poly.pdbx_seq_one_letter_code
_entity_poly.pdbx_strand_id
1 'polypeptide(L)'
;MPLKLLVKTRSVVCLSSCHLRLLSTEITTVVSPPQPPAEQEAPVIKQALEILRRPEKEWDAAQLNQILFSASPFFLFKIARRLPSSSQALKFLQFLRQSSSDPSPPPDERSLSHALQAVFELASRQPNSTQSVYEVYTASRDLGVQLTPNAAAILLRCLGRNGMMSEAEFFFNGFDSAGAKASANTFNAVFRALREERMVNKAFELMDRMVRQGINPDYMTMDILTEWLSGIGEMEKLRRFVEGCTVSEGDHAAGDGAAAAAS
;
A
#
# COMPACT_ATOMS: atom_id res chain seq x y z
N MET A 1 -2.24 11.64 -40.93
CA MET A 1 -2.90 12.82 -41.52
C MET A 1 -4.28 12.41 -42.04
N PRO A 2 -5.32 13.24 -41.88
CA PRO A 2 -6.64 12.79 -41.44
C PRO A 2 -7.66 12.56 -42.58
N LEU A 3 -8.55 11.59 -42.36
CA LEU A 3 -9.76 11.35 -43.15
C LEU A 3 -10.93 12.21 -42.63
N LYS A 4 -11.60 12.87 -43.57
CA LYS A 4 -12.58 13.95 -43.40
C LYS A 4 -13.97 13.44 -42.97
N LEU A 5 -14.65 14.32 -42.22
CA LEU A 5 -16.08 14.36 -41.93
C LEU A 5 -16.96 14.09 -43.16
N LEU A 6 -18.04 13.34 -42.97
CA LEU A 6 -19.22 13.37 -43.84
C LEU A 6 -20.44 13.83 -43.02
N VAL A 7 -20.73 15.12 -43.10
CA VAL A 7 -21.99 15.73 -42.67
C VAL A 7 -23.02 15.44 -43.77
N LYS A 8 -24.16 14.85 -43.41
CA LYS A 8 -25.32 14.72 -44.31
C LYS A 8 -26.51 15.46 -43.70
N THR A 9 -26.77 16.64 -44.25
CA THR A 9 -27.96 17.46 -44.03
C THR A 9 -29.10 17.00 -44.94
N ARG A 10 -30.34 17.05 -44.45
CA ARG A 10 -31.62 17.18 -45.21
C ARG A 10 -32.69 17.61 -44.19
N SER A 11 -33.01 18.91 -44.09
CA SER A 11 -34.15 19.60 -44.74
C SER A 11 -35.50 18.99 -44.34
N VAL A 12 -36.13 19.48 -43.26
CA VAL A 12 -37.20 20.51 -43.19
C VAL A 12 -38.43 20.19 -44.04
N VAL A 13 -39.52 19.82 -43.35
CA VAL A 13 -40.90 20.08 -43.80
C VAL A 13 -41.61 20.78 -42.64
N CYS A 14 -42.26 21.89 -42.95
CA CYS A 14 -42.97 22.79 -42.04
C CYS A 14 -44.48 22.77 -42.36
N LEU A 15 -45.28 23.42 -41.49
CA LEU A 15 -46.75 23.67 -41.49
C LEU A 15 -47.55 22.69 -40.60
N SER A 16 -47.89 23.02 -39.35
CA SER A 16 -48.79 24.04 -38.75
C SER A 16 -50.24 23.55 -38.56
N SER A 17 -50.67 23.41 -37.29
CA SER A 17 -51.86 24.09 -36.76
C SER A 17 -52.12 23.74 -35.29
N CYS A 18 -52.48 24.77 -34.53
CA CYS A 18 -52.77 24.78 -33.10
C CYS A 18 -53.97 23.93 -32.67
N HIS A 19 -54.04 23.72 -31.35
CA HIS A 19 -55.13 23.19 -30.50
C HIS A 19 -55.22 21.67 -30.35
N LEU A 20 -54.63 21.14 -29.27
CA LEU A 20 -55.41 20.76 -28.08
C LEU A 20 -54.46 20.52 -26.88
N ARG A 21 -54.79 21.12 -25.74
CA ARG A 21 -54.23 20.76 -24.43
C ARG A 21 -54.82 19.42 -24.03
N LEU A 22 -53.99 18.39 -23.85
CA LEU A 22 -54.31 17.26 -22.99
C LEU A 22 -53.14 17.09 -22.03
N LEU A 23 -53.47 17.24 -20.75
CA LEU A 23 -52.61 17.04 -19.60
C LEU A 23 -52.22 15.56 -19.53
N SER A 24 -50.98 15.24 -19.89
CA SER A 24 -50.32 14.07 -19.34
C SER A 24 -49.32 14.57 -18.32
N THR A 25 -49.73 14.63 -17.05
CA THR A 25 -48.80 14.58 -15.92
C THR A 25 -48.20 13.18 -15.89
N GLU A 26 -47.30 12.89 -16.82
CA GLU A 26 -46.32 11.86 -16.57
C GLU A 26 -45.40 12.45 -15.49
N ILE A 27 -45.52 11.93 -14.27
CA ILE A 27 -44.43 11.98 -13.32
C ILE A 27 -43.31 11.20 -13.99
N THR A 28 -42.51 11.89 -14.80
CA THR A 28 -41.21 11.41 -15.21
C THR A 28 -40.43 11.32 -13.91
N THR A 29 -40.45 10.16 -13.26
CA THR A 29 -39.39 9.82 -12.32
C THR A 29 -38.14 9.85 -13.18
N VAL A 30 -37.43 10.98 -13.13
CA VAL A 30 -36.06 11.09 -13.61
C VAL A 30 -35.29 10.09 -12.75
N VAL A 31 -35.23 8.84 -13.20
CA VAL A 31 -34.28 7.88 -12.68
C VAL A 31 -32.96 8.38 -13.21
N SER A 32 -32.30 9.22 -12.41
CA SER A 32 -30.94 9.66 -12.66
C SER A 32 -30.10 8.41 -12.95
N PRO A 33 -29.22 8.46 -13.97
CA PRO A 33 -28.34 7.33 -14.26
C PRO A 33 -27.63 6.90 -12.96
N PRO A 34 -27.47 5.59 -12.72
CA PRO A 34 -26.81 5.11 -11.50
C PRO A 34 -25.48 5.83 -11.37
N GLN A 35 -25.33 6.61 -10.29
CA GLN A 35 -24.14 7.41 -10.10
C GLN A 35 -22.91 6.51 -10.05
N PRO A 36 -21.76 6.95 -10.57
CA PRO A 36 -20.54 6.17 -10.50
C PRO A 36 -20.21 5.83 -9.03
N PRO A 37 -19.66 4.64 -8.74
CA PRO A 37 -19.43 4.17 -7.36
C PRO A 37 -18.70 5.17 -6.45
N ALA A 38 -17.80 5.97 -7.03
CA ALA A 38 -17.04 7.00 -6.31
C ALA A 38 -17.89 8.15 -5.73
N GLU A 39 -19.02 8.49 -6.35
CA GLU A 39 -19.91 9.58 -5.89
C GLU A 39 -20.79 9.13 -4.71
N GLN A 40 -21.15 7.84 -4.65
CA GLN A 40 -21.95 7.25 -3.57
C GLN A 40 -21.13 7.06 -2.29
N GLU A 41 -19.82 6.83 -2.39
CA GLU A 41 -18.93 6.63 -1.24
C GLU A 41 -18.64 7.94 -0.47
N ALA A 42 -18.62 9.09 -1.15
CA ALA A 42 -18.27 10.38 -0.57
C ALA A 42 -19.09 10.80 0.67
N PRO A 43 -20.44 10.74 0.68
CA PRO A 43 -21.25 11.13 1.84
C PRO A 43 -21.00 10.22 3.05
N VAL A 44 -20.85 8.92 2.84
CA VAL A 44 -20.60 7.94 3.90
C VAL A 44 -19.24 8.22 4.55
N ILE A 45 -18.19 8.49 3.76
CA ILE A 45 -16.86 8.83 4.30
C ILE A 45 -16.95 10.12 5.12
N LYS A 46 -17.69 11.11 4.64
CA LYS A 46 -17.86 12.39 5.35
C LYS A 46 -18.53 12.16 6.71
N GLN A 47 -19.62 11.38 6.75
CA GLN A 47 -20.34 11.07 7.99
C GLN A 47 -19.45 10.32 8.99
N ALA A 48 -18.70 9.31 8.55
CA ALA A 48 -17.74 8.61 9.41
C ALA A 48 -16.69 9.57 9.98
N LEU A 49 -16.14 10.47 9.16
CA LEU A 49 -15.12 11.43 9.59
C LEU A 49 -15.65 12.46 10.60
N GLU A 50 -16.92 12.84 10.54
CA GLU A 50 -17.53 13.77 11.52
C GLU A 50 -17.59 13.18 12.93
N ILE A 51 -17.74 11.86 13.05
CA ILE A 51 -17.69 11.13 14.31
C ILE A 51 -16.23 10.88 14.71
N LEU A 52 -15.44 10.29 13.81
CA LEU A 52 -14.08 9.83 14.11
C LEU A 52 -13.09 10.95 14.40
N ARG A 53 -13.39 12.21 14.01
CA ARG A 53 -12.57 13.39 14.35
C ARG A 53 -12.72 13.82 15.80
N ARG A 54 -13.78 13.42 16.49
CA ARG A 54 -13.99 13.70 17.92
C ARG A 54 -13.07 12.83 18.78
N PRO A 55 -12.83 13.18 20.05
CA PRO A 55 -12.14 12.30 20.99
C PRO A 55 -12.79 10.90 21.03
N GLU A 56 -11.96 9.86 21.12
CA GLU A 56 -12.39 8.45 21.11
C GLU A 56 -13.52 8.12 22.08
N LYS A 57 -13.53 8.76 23.26
CA LYS A 57 -14.57 8.58 24.29
C LYS A 57 -15.96 9.05 23.85
N GLU A 58 -16.04 9.87 22.82
CA GLU A 58 -17.29 10.44 22.27
C GLU A 58 -17.76 9.71 21.01
N TRP A 59 -17.11 8.62 20.62
CA TRP A 59 -17.50 7.88 19.42
C TRP A 59 -18.80 7.11 19.64
N ASP A 60 -19.79 7.38 18.80
CA ASP A 60 -21.02 6.58 18.74
C ASP A 60 -20.73 5.26 18.00
N ALA A 61 -20.44 4.21 18.78
CA ALA A 61 -20.10 2.90 18.24
C ALA A 61 -21.22 2.28 17.40
N ALA A 62 -22.48 2.48 17.78
CA ALA A 62 -23.62 1.94 17.04
C ALA A 62 -23.76 2.61 15.67
N GLN A 63 -23.68 3.93 15.64
CA GLN A 63 -23.71 4.69 14.39
C GLN A 63 -22.50 4.37 13.51
N LEU A 64 -21.29 4.28 14.08
CA LEU A 64 -20.08 3.92 13.34
C LEU A 64 -20.17 2.52 12.74
N ASN A 65 -20.63 1.53 13.49
CA ASN A 65 -20.78 0.17 12.98
C ASN A 65 -21.76 0.14 11.80
N GLN A 66 -22.88 0.86 11.89
CA GLN A 66 -23.84 0.96 10.78
C GLN A 66 -23.22 1.58 9.52
N ILE A 67 -22.41 2.63 9.68
CA ILE A 67 -21.76 3.34 8.56
C ILE A 67 -20.64 2.50 7.94
N LEU A 68 -19.83 1.82 8.77
CA LEU A 68 -18.61 1.13 8.33
C LEU A 68 -18.91 -0.25 7.75
N PHE A 69 -19.86 -1.00 8.32
CA PHE A 69 -20.19 -2.37 7.89
C PHE A 69 -21.26 -2.45 6.79
N SER A 70 -21.77 -1.31 6.32
CA SER A 70 -22.60 -1.22 5.12
C SER A 70 -21.80 -0.96 3.84
N ALA A 71 -20.48 -0.76 3.94
CA ALA A 71 -19.64 -0.23 2.85
C ALA A 71 -18.51 -1.18 2.41
N SER A 72 -17.94 -0.89 1.24
CA SER A 72 -16.87 -1.65 0.57
C SER A 72 -15.55 -1.71 1.37
N PRO A 73 -14.77 -2.81 1.28
CA PRO A 73 -13.39 -2.96 1.77
C PRO A 73 -12.46 -1.73 1.67
N PHE A 74 -12.53 -1.00 0.54
CA PHE A 74 -11.66 0.16 0.26
C PHE A 74 -12.00 1.41 1.07
N PHE A 75 -13.14 1.38 1.77
CA PHE A 75 -13.65 2.50 2.54
C PHE A 75 -12.80 2.80 3.77
N LEU A 76 -12.34 1.76 4.47
CA LEU A 76 -11.53 1.89 5.69
C LEU A 76 -10.19 2.58 5.41
N PHE A 77 -9.54 2.24 4.29
CA PHE A 77 -8.33 2.93 3.82
C PHE A 77 -8.57 4.43 3.61
N LYS A 78 -9.66 4.78 2.90
CA LYS A 78 -9.97 6.18 2.58
C LYS A 78 -10.30 7.00 3.83
N ILE A 79 -10.99 6.40 4.81
CA ILE A 79 -11.24 7.03 6.11
C ILE A 79 -9.94 7.22 6.86
N ALA A 80 -9.19 6.14 7.09
CA ALA A 80 -7.97 6.16 7.88
C ALA A 80 -6.99 7.23 7.35
N ARG A 81 -6.84 7.34 6.02
CA ARG A 81 -5.96 8.33 5.39
C ARG A 81 -6.40 9.79 5.55
N ARG A 82 -7.68 10.04 5.88
CA ARG A 82 -8.27 11.39 6.05
C ARG A 82 -8.43 11.81 7.50
N LEU A 83 -8.01 10.97 8.44
CA LEU A 83 -7.94 11.32 9.86
C LEU A 83 -6.76 12.27 10.11
N PRO A 84 -6.86 13.13 11.14
CA PRO A 84 -5.91 14.24 11.32
C PRO A 84 -4.53 13.78 11.82
N SER A 85 -4.43 12.58 12.41
CA SER A 85 -3.17 12.05 12.92
C SER A 85 -3.10 10.52 12.82
N SER A 86 -1.87 9.99 12.79
CA SER A 86 -1.59 8.55 12.91
C SER A 86 -2.20 7.95 14.17
N SER A 87 -2.07 8.62 15.32
CA SER A 87 -2.65 8.18 16.60
C SER A 87 -4.16 8.03 16.53
N GLN A 88 -4.87 9.00 15.93
CA GLN A 88 -6.32 8.90 15.77
C GLN A 88 -6.73 7.81 14.76
N ALA A 89 -5.95 7.63 13.70
CA ALA A 89 -6.15 6.56 12.74
C ALA A 89 -5.87 5.16 13.33
N LEU A 90 -4.93 5.06 14.27
CA LEU A 90 -4.62 3.84 15.01
C LEU A 90 -5.74 3.46 15.98
N LYS A 91 -6.31 4.45 16.70
CA LYS A 91 -7.52 4.25 17.51
C LYS A 91 -8.70 3.76 16.68
N PHE A 92 -8.85 4.30 15.47
CA PHE A 92 -9.87 3.83 14.53
C PHE A 92 -9.63 2.36 14.14
N LEU A 93 -8.40 1.96 13.87
CA LEU A 93 -8.05 0.56 13.60
C LEU A 93 -8.31 -0.36 14.81
N GLN A 94 -8.00 0.10 16.02
CA GLN A 94 -8.30 -0.60 17.27
C GLN A 94 -9.81 -0.80 17.44
N PHE A 95 -10.62 0.23 17.19
CA PHE A 95 -12.08 0.14 17.20
C PHE A 95 -12.57 -0.93 16.21
N LEU A 96 -12.10 -0.93 14.97
CA LEU A 96 -12.47 -1.93 13.97
C LEU A 96 -12.16 -3.37 14.42
N ARG A 97 -11.09 -3.56 15.18
CA ARG A 97 -10.65 -4.87 15.71
C ARG A 97 -11.40 -5.31 16.97
N GLN A 98 -11.94 -4.36 17.73
CA GLN A 98 -12.72 -4.65 18.93
C GLN A 98 -14.20 -4.86 18.59
N SER A 99 -14.75 -4.03 17.69
CA SER A 99 -16.14 -4.11 17.22
C SER A 99 -16.45 -5.38 16.41
N SER A 100 -15.43 -6.13 15.98
CA SER A 100 -15.59 -7.46 15.37
C SER A 100 -16.11 -8.56 16.32
N SER A 101 -16.34 -8.25 17.60
CA SER A 101 -16.73 -9.24 18.63
C SER A 101 -18.25 -9.41 18.80
N ASP A 102 -19.08 -8.62 18.10
CA ASP A 102 -20.55 -8.59 18.24
C ASP A 102 -21.22 -8.44 16.83
N PRO A 103 -22.45 -8.93 16.60
CA PRO A 103 -22.82 -9.96 15.61
C PRO A 103 -22.78 -9.55 14.12
N SER A 104 -22.13 -8.44 13.75
CA SER A 104 -21.81 -8.09 12.35
C SER A 104 -20.55 -8.82 11.87
N PRO A 105 -20.46 -9.24 10.59
CA PRO A 105 -19.25 -9.88 10.10
C PRO A 105 -18.05 -8.94 10.27
N PRO A 106 -16.93 -9.43 10.85
CA PRO A 106 -15.75 -8.61 11.07
C PRO A 106 -15.22 -8.06 9.73
N PRO A 107 -14.56 -6.88 9.73
CA PRO A 107 -13.93 -6.38 8.52
C PRO A 107 -12.88 -7.40 8.07
N ASP A 108 -12.82 -7.64 6.76
CA ASP A 108 -11.89 -8.64 6.23
C ASP A 108 -10.44 -8.25 6.52
N GLU A 109 -9.59 -9.25 6.73
CA GLU A 109 -8.20 -9.05 7.13
C GLU A 109 -7.43 -8.16 6.13
N ARG A 110 -7.75 -8.25 4.83
CA ARG A 110 -7.12 -7.43 3.80
C ARG A 110 -7.51 -5.97 3.94
N SER A 111 -8.77 -5.66 4.21
CA SER A 111 -9.23 -4.28 4.47
C SER A 111 -8.54 -3.67 5.68
N LEU A 112 -8.34 -4.44 6.75
CA LEU A 112 -7.59 -4.00 7.92
C LEU A 112 -6.12 -3.72 7.58
N SER A 113 -5.45 -4.59 6.82
CA SER A 113 -4.07 -4.35 6.35
C SER A 113 -3.96 -3.09 5.50
N HIS A 114 -4.92 -2.83 4.62
CA HIS A 114 -4.94 -1.59 3.84
C HIS A 114 -5.20 -0.38 4.75
N ALA A 115 -6.19 -0.43 5.65
CA ALA A 115 -6.41 0.65 6.61
C ALA A 115 -5.13 0.96 7.42
N LEU A 116 -4.42 -0.07 7.88
CA LEU A 116 -3.11 0.05 8.53
C LEU A 116 -2.06 0.72 7.64
N GLN A 117 -2.00 0.40 6.34
CA GLN A 117 -1.13 1.11 5.39
C GLN A 117 -1.40 2.61 5.38
N ALA A 118 -2.67 3.04 5.43
CA ALA A 118 -2.99 4.47 5.51
C ALA A 118 -2.49 5.10 6.83
N VAL A 119 -2.50 4.37 7.94
CA VAL A 119 -1.92 4.81 9.22
C VAL A 119 -0.40 4.99 9.10
N PHE A 120 0.31 4.03 8.50
CA PHE A 120 1.75 4.15 8.21
C PHE A 120 2.05 5.37 7.33
N GLU A 121 1.25 5.58 6.29
CA GLU A 121 1.40 6.75 5.42
C GLU A 121 1.23 8.06 6.20
N LEU A 122 0.24 8.16 7.10
CA LEU A 122 0.06 9.34 7.96
C LEU A 122 1.24 9.53 8.92
N ALA A 123 1.67 8.47 9.60
CA ALA A 123 2.80 8.50 10.52
C ALA A 123 4.09 8.98 9.83
N SER A 124 4.32 8.52 8.60
CA SER A 124 5.51 8.91 7.82
C SER A 124 5.55 10.40 7.43
N ARG A 125 4.42 11.11 7.46
CA ARG A 125 4.31 12.54 7.13
C ARG A 125 4.45 13.46 8.34
N GLN A 126 4.45 12.91 9.55
CA GLN A 126 4.54 13.70 10.78
C GLN A 126 5.99 14.12 11.09
N PRO A 127 6.20 15.23 11.84
CA PRO A 127 7.54 15.70 12.19
C PRO A 127 8.37 14.64 12.94
N ASN A 128 7.73 13.88 13.82
CA ASN A 128 8.28 12.75 14.58
C ASN A 128 8.03 11.42 13.85
N SER A 129 8.24 11.40 12.53
CA SER A 129 7.91 10.25 11.67
C SER A 129 8.52 8.94 12.16
N THR A 130 9.76 8.93 12.65
CA THR A 130 10.40 7.72 13.21
C THR A 130 9.60 7.12 14.35
N GLN A 131 9.37 7.90 15.41
CA GLN A 131 8.64 7.44 16.58
C GLN A 131 7.22 7.00 16.22
N SER A 132 6.55 7.77 15.36
CA SER A 132 5.17 7.49 14.97
C SER A 132 5.05 6.23 14.11
N VAL A 133 5.97 6.00 13.17
CA VAL A 133 6.00 4.79 12.34
C VAL A 133 6.28 3.55 13.20
N TYR A 134 7.17 3.67 14.18
CA TYR A 134 7.43 2.61 15.15
C TYR A 134 6.22 2.30 16.05
N GLU A 135 5.53 3.32 16.55
CA GLU A 135 4.30 3.15 17.34
C GLU A 135 3.22 2.40 16.53
N VAL A 136 3.07 2.75 15.26
CA VAL A 136 2.14 2.06 14.36
C VAL A 136 2.58 0.61 14.12
N TYR A 137 3.89 0.37 13.98
CA TYR A 137 4.42 -0.99 13.85
C TYR A 137 4.18 -1.84 15.10
N THR A 138 4.44 -1.32 16.30
CA THR A 138 4.17 -2.06 17.55
C THR A 138 2.68 -2.38 17.69
N ALA A 139 1.81 -1.39 17.46
CA ALA A 139 0.36 -1.61 17.51
C ALA A 139 -0.13 -2.62 16.47
N SER A 140 0.47 -2.66 15.27
CA SER A 140 0.10 -3.65 14.26
C SER A 140 0.36 -5.08 14.71
N ARG A 141 1.45 -5.30 15.47
CA ARG A 141 1.79 -6.61 16.05
C ARG A 141 0.81 -7.00 17.14
N ASP A 142 0.47 -6.05 18.03
CA ASP A 142 -0.47 -6.28 19.13
C ASP A 142 -1.89 -6.58 18.62
N LEU A 143 -2.29 -5.95 17.52
CA LEU A 143 -3.58 -6.18 16.87
C LEU A 143 -3.61 -7.43 15.98
N GLY A 144 -2.44 -8.01 15.70
CA GLY A 144 -2.28 -9.14 14.79
C GLY A 144 -2.69 -8.82 13.35
N VAL A 145 -2.42 -7.60 12.87
CA VAL A 145 -2.77 -7.16 11.51
C VAL A 145 -1.52 -7.19 10.63
N GLN A 146 -1.58 -7.93 9.52
CA GLN A 146 -0.46 -8.06 8.60
C GLN A 146 -0.16 -6.74 7.88
N LEU A 147 1.12 -6.44 7.68
CA LEU A 147 1.54 -5.28 6.90
C LEU A 147 1.41 -5.57 5.40
N THR A 148 0.95 -4.57 4.65
CA THR A 148 1.07 -4.60 3.19
C THR A 148 2.52 -4.36 2.76
N PRO A 149 2.92 -4.75 1.53
CA PRO A 149 4.26 -4.45 1.02
C PRO A 149 4.59 -2.94 1.03
N ASN A 150 3.59 -2.08 0.83
CA ASN A 150 3.78 -0.63 0.89
C ASN A 150 3.99 -0.13 2.33
N ALA A 151 3.24 -0.66 3.30
CA ALA A 151 3.46 -0.36 4.72
C ALA A 151 4.85 -0.81 5.17
N ALA A 152 5.27 -2.03 4.77
CA ALA A 152 6.60 -2.54 5.01
C ALA A 152 7.70 -1.65 4.39
N ALA A 153 7.52 -1.17 3.16
CA ALA A 153 8.46 -0.25 2.52
C ALA A 153 8.53 1.13 3.22
N ILE A 154 7.45 1.59 3.85
CA ILE A 154 7.47 2.80 4.70
C ILE A 154 8.31 2.53 5.94
N LEU A 155 8.06 1.43 6.65
CA LEU A 155 8.82 1.03 7.83
C LEU A 155 10.30 0.88 7.49
N LEU A 156 10.66 0.13 6.45
CA LEU A 156 12.06 -0.08 6.03
C LEU A 156 12.80 1.21 5.69
N ARG A 157 12.16 2.14 4.95
CA ARG A 157 12.75 3.47 4.70
C ARG A 157 12.97 4.25 5.98
N CYS A 158 12.04 4.13 6.92
CA CYS A 158 12.16 4.76 8.22
C CYS A 158 13.35 4.20 9.00
N LEU A 159 13.45 2.87 9.11
CA LEU A 159 14.56 2.18 9.79
C LEU A 159 15.91 2.57 9.18
N GLY A 160 16.01 2.52 7.84
CA GLY A 160 17.22 2.86 7.11
C GLY A 160 17.71 4.29 7.35
N ARG A 161 16.81 5.28 7.24
CA ARG A 161 17.16 6.70 7.46
C ARG A 161 17.65 7.02 8.88
N ASN A 162 17.37 6.16 9.85
CA ASN A 162 17.80 6.33 11.24
C ASN A 162 19.02 5.45 11.57
N GLY A 163 19.65 4.82 10.57
CA GLY A 163 20.80 3.93 10.75
C GLY A 163 20.48 2.63 11.49
N MET A 164 19.19 2.28 11.61
CA MET A 164 18.72 1.08 12.33
C MET A 164 18.72 -0.12 11.38
N MET A 165 19.88 -0.40 10.79
CA MET A 165 20.01 -1.39 9.71
C MET A 165 19.81 -2.82 10.23
N SER A 166 20.24 -3.12 11.45
CA SER A 166 20.02 -4.43 12.08
C SER A 166 18.53 -4.74 12.23
N GLU A 167 17.73 -3.76 12.68
CA GLU A 167 16.29 -3.87 12.80
C GLU A 167 15.61 -3.97 11.43
N ALA A 168 16.08 -3.20 10.44
CA ALA A 168 15.57 -3.26 9.08
C ALA A 168 15.76 -4.65 8.46
N GLU A 169 16.95 -5.22 8.62
CA GLU A 169 17.28 -6.56 8.13
C GLU A 169 16.48 -7.65 8.84
N PHE A 170 16.38 -7.59 10.17
CA PHE A 170 15.56 -8.51 10.95
C PHE A 170 14.10 -8.49 10.49
N PHE A 171 13.51 -7.30 10.35
CA PHE A 171 12.15 -7.14 9.86
C PHE A 171 12.00 -7.66 8.43
N PHE A 172 12.91 -7.31 7.51
CA PHE A 172 12.84 -7.71 6.11
C PHE A 172 12.98 -9.23 5.91
N ASN A 173 13.81 -9.90 6.73
CA ASN A 173 13.98 -11.35 6.70
C ASN A 173 12.76 -12.08 7.26
N GLY A 174 12.08 -11.51 8.27
CA GLY A 174 10.83 -12.04 8.82
C GLY A 174 9.57 -11.68 8.02
N PHE A 175 9.66 -10.80 7.02
CA PHE A 175 8.48 -10.31 6.31
C PHE A 175 7.80 -11.43 5.49
N ASP A 176 8.59 -12.22 4.77
CA ASP A 176 8.06 -13.30 3.92
C ASP A 176 7.44 -14.44 4.75
N SER A 177 7.96 -14.71 5.95
CA SER A 177 7.42 -15.74 6.85
C SER A 177 6.10 -15.32 7.51
N ALA A 178 5.77 -14.02 7.52
CA ALA A 178 4.50 -13.49 8.01
C ALA A 178 3.36 -13.58 6.97
N GLY A 179 3.57 -14.25 5.84
CA GLY A 179 2.55 -14.46 4.79
C GLY A 179 2.43 -13.32 3.78
N ALA A 180 3.21 -12.24 3.93
CA ALA A 180 3.28 -11.13 2.99
C ALA A 180 4.56 -11.21 2.15
N LYS A 181 4.44 -11.10 0.83
CA LYS A 181 5.61 -11.14 -0.06
C LYS A 181 6.24 -9.77 -0.22
N ALA A 182 7.57 -9.72 -0.15
CA ALA A 182 8.33 -8.56 -0.55
C ALA A 182 7.99 -8.14 -2.00
N SER A 183 8.12 -6.84 -2.29
CA SER A 183 7.92 -6.21 -3.60
C SER A 183 9.18 -5.45 -4.02
N ALA A 184 9.32 -5.06 -5.28
CA ALA A 184 10.44 -4.22 -5.72
C ALA A 184 10.61 -2.97 -4.84
N ASN A 185 9.51 -2.35 -4.40
CA ASN A 185 9.54 -1.20 -3.50
C ASN A 185 10.11 -1.50 -2.11
N THR A 186 9.87 -2.70 -1.54
CA THR A 186 10.51 -3.09 -0.27
C THR A 186 12.01 -3.35 -0.45
N PHE A 187 12.42 -3.97 -1.56
CA PHE A 187 13.85 -4.14 -1.88
C PHE A 187 14.54 -2.78 -2.06
N ASN A 188 13.91 -1.86 -2.79
CA ASN A 188 14.43 -0.50 -3.01
C ASN A 188 14.61 0.28 -1.71
N ALA A 189 13.74 0.06 -0.71
CA ALA A 189 13.90 0.64 0.62
C ALA A 189 15.18 0.14 1.32
N VAL A 190 15.44 -1.17 1.26
CA VAL A 190 16.63 -1.77 1.86
C VAL A 190 17.90 -1.40 1.08
N PHE A 191 17.87 -1.39 -0.25
CA PHE A 191 19.02 -0.95 -1.06
C PHE A 191 19.47 0.47 -0.71
N ARG A 192 18.52 1.40 -0.50
CA ARG A 192 18.86 2.77 -0.07
C ARG A 192 19.52 2.79 1.31
N ALA A 193 18.97 2.04 2.27
CA ALA A 193 19.54 1.94 3.60
C ALA A 193 20.97 1.37 3.57
N LEU A 194 21.19 0.28 2.82
CA LEU A 194 22.51 -0.31 2.65
C LEU A 194 23.51 0.62 1.96
N ARG A 195 23.03 1.43 1.01
CA ARG A 195 23.85 2.46 0.34
C ARG A 195 24.31 3.54 1.30
N GLU A 196 23.41 4.05 2.13
CA GLU A 196 23.70 5.08 3.15
C GLU A 196 24.74 4.57 4.16
N GLU A 197 24.63 3.30 4.57
CA GLU A 197 25.56 2.61 5.48
C GLU A 197 26.80 2.00 4.78
N ARG A 198 26.95 2.17 3.46
CA ARG A 198 28.06 1.65 2.63
C ARG A 198 28.27 0.13 2.74
N MET A 199 27.21 -0.64 2.97
CA MET A 199 27.26 -2.09 3.17
C MET A 199 27.13 -2.84 1.83
N VAL A 200 28.15 -2.75 0.98
CA VAL A 200 28.11 -3.29 -0.40
C VAL A 200 27.88 -4.81 -0.47
N ASN A 201 28.52 -5.60 0.39
CA ASN A 201 28.39 -7.06 0.36
C ASN A 201 26.94 -7.51 0.63
N LYS A 202 26.27 -6.88 1.60
CA LYS A 202 24.84 -7.11 1.86
C LYS A 202 23.96 -6.68 0.70
N ALA A 203 24.35 -5.68 -0.07
CA ALA A 203 23.62 -5.31 -1.27
C ALA A 203 23.71 -6.39 -2.35
N PHE A 204 24.85 -7.04 -2.51
CA PHE A 204 24.99 -8.18 -3.42
C PHE A 204 24.14 -9.38 -2.97
N GLU A 205 24.13 -9.70 -1.67
CA GLU A 205 23.24 -10.72 -1.12
C GLU A 205 21.75 -10.39 -1.37
N LEU A 206 21.39 -9.10 -1.25
CA LEU A 206 20.04 -8.61 -1.50
C LEU A 206 19.66 -8.67 -2.98
N MET A 207 20.59 -8.37 -3.90
CA MET A 207 20.42 -8.58 -5.35
C MET A 207 20.14 -10.06 -5.64
N ASP A 208 20.90 -10.97 -5.02
CA ASP A 208 20.72 -12.41 -5.20
C ASP A 208 19.40 -12.90 -4.62
N ARG A 209 18.95 -12.34 -3.49
CA ARG A 209 17.63 -12.63 -2.94
C ARG A 209 16.53 -12.17 -3.91
N MET A 210 16.66 -10.98 -4.50
CA MET A 210 15.68 -10.45 -5.44
C MET A 210 15.53 -11.37 -6.68
N VAL A 211 16.67 -11.83 -7.24
CA VAL A 211 16.72 -12.82 -8.32
C VAL A 211 16.06 -14.14 -7.90
N ARG A 212 16.46 -14.72 -6.76
CA ARG A 212 15.90 -16.00 -6.27
C ARG A 212 14.40 -15.94 -6.01
N GLN A 213 13.88 -14.79 -5.58
CA GLN A 213 12.45 -14.60 -5.36
C GLN A 213 11.68 -14.28 -6.65
N GLY A 214 12.36 -14.14 -7.79
CA GLY A 214 11.74 -13.81 -9.08
C GLY A 214 11.08 -12.44 -9.09
N ILE A 215 11.58 -11.50 -8.28
CA ILE A 215 11.06 -10.13 -8.21
C ILE A 215 11.87 -9.29 -9.20
N ASN A 216 11.20 -8.80 -10.24
CA ASN A 216 11.87 -8.00 -11.26
C ASN A 216 12.29 -6.63 -10.71
N PRO A 217 13.53 -6.19 -10.98
CA PRO A 217 13.95 -4.82 -10.68
C PRO A 217 13.08 -3.82 -11.46
N ASP A 218 12.65 -2.75 -10.78
CA ASP A 218 11.94 -1.65 -11.42
C ASP A 218 12.89 -0.51 -11.78
N TYR A 219 12.35 0.55 -12.39
CA TYR A 219 13.13 1.75 -12.73
C TYR A 219 13.89 2.31 -11.51
N MET A 220 13.26 2.28 -10.34
CA MET A 220 13.88 2.80 -9.11
C MET A 220 14.99 1.88 -8.60
N THR A 221 14.85 0.56 -8.74
CA THR A 221 15.91 -0.41 -8.44
C THR A 221 17.13 -0.12 -9.31
N MET A 222 16.92 0.04 -10.61
CA MET A 222 17.99 0.32 -11.56
C MET A 222 18.67 1.65 -11.31
N ASP A 223 17.92 2.69 -10.99
CA ASP A 223 18.43 4.02 -10.64
C ASP A 223 19.37 3.96 -9.41
N ILE A 224 18.89 3.34 -8.32
CA ILE A 224 19.66 3.19 -7.07
C ILE A 224 20.96 2.42 -7.32
N LEU A 225 20.88 1.26 -7.99
CA LEU A 225 22.03 0.39 -8.18
C LEU A 225 23.02 0.92 -9.21
N THR A 226 22.55 1.57 -10.28
CA THR A 226 23.44 2.16 -11.28
C THR A 226 24.25 3.30 -10.69
N GLU A 227 23.60 4.21 -9.97
CA GLU A 227 24.30 5.33 -9.31
C GLU A 227 25.32 4.81 -8.29
N TRP A 228 24.94 3.82 -7.48
CA TRP A 228 25.82 3.32 -6.43
C TRP A 228 26.98 2.47 -6.97
N LEU A 229 26.69 1.47 -7.82
CA LEU A 229 27.69 0.50 -8.29
C LEU A 229 28.66 1.11 -9.31
N SER A 230 28.25 2.11 -10.08
CA SER A 230 29.17 2.88 -10.93
C SER A 230 30.21 3.62 -10.10
N GLY A 231 29.81 4.20 -8.96
CA GLY A 231 30.71 4.93 -8.06
C GLY A 231 31.75 4.04 -7.37
N ILE A 232 31.49 2.73 -7.24
CA ILE A 232 32.42 1.76 -6.62
C ILE A 232 33.09 0.81 -7.62
N GLY A 233 32.83 0.96 -8.92
CA GLY A 233 33.46 0.16 -9.98
C GLY A 233 32.86 -1.25 -10.17
N GLU A 234 31.68 -1.53 -9.63
CA GLU A 234 31.05 -2.86 -9.61
C GLU A 234 29.97 -3.04 -10.69
N MET A 235 30.15 -2.37 -11.83
CA MET A 235 29.18 -2.38 -12.95
C MET A 235 29.02 -3.75 -13.60
N GLU A 236 30.02 -4.62 -13.48
CA GLU A 236 29.92 -5.99 -14.01
C GLU A 236 28.96 -6.84 -13.17
N LYS A 237 28.95 -6.67 -11.85
CA LYS A 237 27.92 -7.28 -10.99
C LYS A 237 26.53 -6.76 -11.35
N LEU A 238 26.38 -5.46 -11.60
CA LEU A 238 25.10 -4.90 -12.06
C LEU A 238 24.62 -5.55 -13.37
N ARG A 239 25.51 -5.71 -14.36
CA ARG A 239 25.20 -6.38 -15.63
C ARG A 239 24.68 -7.80 -15.39
N ARG A 240 25.41 -8.59 -14.60
CA ARG A 240 25.04 -9.97 -14.26
C ARG A 240 23.68 -10.05 -13.57
N PHE A 241 23.40 -9.13 -12.65
CA PHE A 241 22.09 -9.04 -11.98
C PHE A 241 20.94 -8.76 -12.95
N VAL A 242 21.14 -7.86 -13.93
CA VAL A 242 20.14 -7.58 -14.97
C VAL A 242 19.88 -8.80 -15.85
N GLU A 243 20.90 -9.64 -16.06
CA GLU A 243 20.79 -10.92 -16.76
C GLU A 243 20.15 -12.03 -15.90
N GLY A 244 19.78 -11.74 -14.65
CA GLY A 244 19.17 -12.69 -13.72
C GLY A 244 20.18 -13.64 -13.06
N CYS A 245 21.47 -13.30 -13.07
CA CYS A 245 22.52 -14.06 -12.40
C CYS A 245 22.77 -13.57 -10.98
N THR A 246 23.19 -14.48 -10.10
CA THR A 246 23.67 -14.12 -8.76
C THR A 246 25.06 -13.48 -8.81
N VAL A 247 25.31 -12.52 -7.92
CA VAL A 247 26.45 -11.61 -7.91
C VAL A 247 27.23 -11.60 -6.60
N SER A 248 26.67 -12.15 -5.51
CA SER A 248 27.45 -12.36 -4.29
C SER A 248 28.51 -13.45 -4.52
N GLU A 249 29.69 -13.27 -3.94
CA GLU A 249 30.70 -14.31 -3.91
C GLU A 249 30.22 -15.38 -2.90
N GLY A 250 29.92 -16.58 -3.40
CA GLY A 250 29.41 -17.65 -2.56
C GLY A 250 30.50 -18.17 -1.64
N ASP A 251 30.48 -17.78 -0.36
CA ASP A 251 31.22 -18.45 0.71
C ASP A 251 30.56 -19.79 1.10
N HIS A 252 30.28 -20.66 0.11
CA HIS A 252 29.93 -22.08 0.32
C HIS A 252 30.88 -22.95 -0.49
N ALA A 253 32.16 -22.84 -0.19
CA ALA A 253 33.20 -23.76 -0.63
C ALA A 253 34.21 -24.01 0.51
N ALA A 254 33.80 -24.71 1.57
CA ALA A 254 34.70 -25.48 2.43
C ALA A 254 33.89 -26.36 3.39
N GLY A 255 33.89 -27.67 3.16
CA GLY A 255 33.51 -28.62 4.21
C GLY A 255 32.73 -29.86 3.80
N ASP A 256 32.98 -30.46 2.64
CA ASP A 256 32.69 -31.88 2.45
C ASP A 256 33.97 -32.64 2.09
N GLY A 257 34.31 -33.62 2.92
CA GLY A 257 35.16 -34.76 2.57
C GLY A 257 36.65 -34.65 2.85
N ALA A 258 37.10 -34.99 4.07
CA ALA A 258 38.24 -35.89 4.30
C ALA A 258 38.51 -36.08 5.81
N ALA A 259 38.00 -37.18 6.39
CA ALA A 259 38.72 -38.03 7.34
C ALA A 259 37.81 -39.19 7.81
N ALA A 260 37.67 -40.18 6.93
CA ALA A 260 37.57 -41.56 7.38
C ALA A 260 39.00 -42.09 7.62
N ALA A 261 39.13 -42.98 8.61
CA ALA A 261 40.30 -43.79 8.97
C ALA A 261 41.41 -43.09 9.79
N ALA A 262 41.44 -43.31 11.10
CA ALA A 262 42.45 -44.16 11.75
C ALA A 262 42.32 -44.11 13.29
N SER A 263 42.26 -45.32 13.88
CA SER A 263 42.45 -45.71 15.29
C SER A 263 41.31 -45.47 16.27
#